data_AF-A0A7W1CI29-F1
#
_entry.id   AF-A0A7W1CI29-F1
#
_cell.length_a   1.000
_cell.length_b   1.000
_cell.length_c   1.000
_cell.angle_alpha   90.00
_cell.angle_beta   90.00
_cell.angle_gamma   90.00
#
_symmetry.space_group_name_H-M   'P 1'
#
loop_
_entity.id
_entity.type
_entity.pdbx_description
1 polymer ?
#
loop_
_entity_poly.entity_id
_entity_poly.type
_entity_poly.pdbx_seq_one_letter_code
_entity_poly.pdbx_strand_id
1 'polypeptide(L)'
;MNYAILYLVYNIPFFWGALALTFSMISAYALRKAHKILPENFANKQILMAIYAATSSAFLSIALAIELDREFLSVVFAAQTFALAIIYKKTTINVLRYLSGILAALCMLILIPQILEVVQAIASKKETYSFWYHGWAIIKWPLFQLGLPALLFIFTSYLLRHKEDQKLDKCLETASIFLLSIMGYCLIHRPLQLHGSVLFAKETFFEGSLITNFFFLFGVVCFWIGRKNKRSAVSLSGIFLSGFAVVRLCYYDILIENPFWTHVA
;
A
#
# COMPACT_ATOMS: atom_id res chain seq x y z
N MET A 1 -26.82 32.14 -11.93
CA MET A 1 -25.70 31.27 -12.38
C MET A 1 -26.29 30.18 -13.26
N ASN A 2 -25.76 29.96 -14.47
CA ASN A 2 -26.43 29.16 -15.50
C ASN A 2 -26.21 27.66 -15.26
N TYR A 3 -27.27 26.89 -14.99
CA TYR A 3 -27.20 25.46 -14.66
C TYR A 3 -26.47 24.62 -15.73
N ALA A 4 -26.52 25.04 -17.00
CA ALA A 4 -25.81 24.40 -18.10
C ALA A 4 -24.28 24.46 -17.96
N ILE A 5 -23.72 25.57 -17.46
CA ILE A 5 -22.26 25.71 -17.26
C ILE A 5 -21.80 24.84 -16.09
N LEU A 6 -22.58 24.79 -15.00
CA LEU A 6 -22.33 23.90 -13.86
C LEU A 6 -22.35 22.42 -14.27
N TYR A 7 -23.35 22.02 -15.06
CA TYR A 7 -23.45 20.65 -15.58
C TYR A 7 -22.26 20.30 -16.48
N LEU A 8 -21.85 21.23 -17.35
CA LEU A 8 -20.70 21.01 -18.24
C LEU A 8 -19.40 20.86 -17.44
N VAL A 9 -19.15 21.74 -16.47
CA VAL A 9 -17.96 21.69 -15.60
C VAL A 9 -17.91 20.39 -14.79
N TYR A 10 -19.05 19.91 -14.27
CA TYR A 10 -19.11 18.68 -13.49
C TYR A 10 -18.82 17.42 -14.32
N ASN A 11 -19.09 17.45 -15.63
CA ASN A 11 -18.88 16.32 -16.54
C ASN A 11 -17.48 16.28 -17.19
N ILE A 12 -16.66 17.33 -17.02
CA ILE A 12 -15.30 17.36 -17.59
C ILE A 12 -14.46 16.18 -17.09
N PRO A 13 -14.39 15.86 -15.78
CA PRO A 13 -13.64 14.70 -15.29
C PRO A 13 -14.13 13.40 -15.95
N PHE A 14 -15.44 13.17 -15.97
CA PHE A 14 -16.02 11.95 -16.55
C PHE A 14 -15.64 11.75 -18.01
N PHE A 15 -15.68 12.83 -18.81
CA PHE A 15 -15.26 12.78 -20.20
C PHE A 15 -13.79 12.36 -20.34
N TRP A 16 -12.88 12.94 -19.56
CA TRP A 16 -11.45 12.59 -19.60
C TRP A 16 -11.17 11.19 -19.06
N GLY A 17 -11.89 10.77 -18.01
CA GLY A 17 -11.84 9.42 -17.45
C GLY A 17 -12.25 8.37 -18.49
N ALA A 18 -13.39 8.58 -19.14
CA ALA A 18 -13.88 7.74 -20.23
C ALA A 18 -12.91 7.71 -21.42
N LEU A 19 -12.39 8.87 -21.84
CA LEU A 19 -11.42 8.96 -22.93
C LEU A 19 -10.14 8.18 -22.60
N ALA A 20 -9.56 8.37 -21.41
CA ALA A 20 -8.40 7.61 -20.98
C ALA A 20 -8.69 6.10 -20.95
N LEU A 21 -9.86 5.68 -20.46
CA LEU A 21 -10.27 4.29 -20.47
C LEU A 21 -10.33 3.72 -21.89
N THR A 22 -10.90 4.46 -22.86
CA THR A 22 -10.94 4.01 -24.26
C THR A 22 -9.54 3.83 -24.85
N PHE A 23 -8.61 4.74 -24.60
CA PHE A 23 -7.21 4.60 -25.03
C PHE A 23 -6.52 3.40 -24.37
N SER A 24 -6.79 3.16 -23.09
CA SER A 24 -6.30 1.97 -22.40
C SER A 24 -6.78 0.67 -23.08
N MET A 25 -8.07 0.60 -23.44
CA MET A 25 -8.65 -0.56 -24.13
C MET A 25 -8.08 -0.74 -25.53
N ILE A 26 -7.93 0.35 -26.30
CA ILE A 26 -7.33 0.31 -27.64
C ILE A 26 -5.88 -0.21 -27.55
N SER A 27 -5.10 0.28 -26.59
CA SER A 27 -3.73 -0.17 -26.37
C SER A 27 -3.66 -1.64 -25.94
N ALA A 28 -4.56 -2.10 -25.07
CA ALA A 28 -4.65 -3.51 -24.68
C ALA A 28 -5.05 -4.42 -25.85
N TYR A 29 -5.97 -3.96 -26.70
CA TYR A 29 -6.35 -4.67 -27.92
C TYR A 29 -5.20 -4.75 -28.92
N ALA A 30 -4.47 -3.64 -29.13
CA ALA A 30 -3.28 -3.60 -29.97
C ALA A 30 -2.19 -4.56 -29.45
N LEU A 31 -1.95 -4.60 -28.14
CA LEU A 31 -1.05 -5.56 -27.49
C LEU A 31 -1.46 -7.01 -27.79
N ARG A 32 -2.74 -7.34 -27.61
CA ARG A 32 -3.27 -8.69 -27.87
C ARG A 32 -3.11 -9.09 -29.33
N LYS A 33 -3.36 -8.15 -30.25
CA LYS A 33 -3.21 -8.36 -31.69
C LYS A 33 -1.74 -8.53 -32.07
N ALA A 34 -0.85 -7.68 -31.57
CA ALA A 34 0.58 -7.76 -31.77
C ALA A 34 1.16 -9.10 -31.27
N HIS A 35 0.70 -9.57 -30.11
CA HIS A 35 1.12 -10.87 -29.57
C HIS A 35 0.79 -12.05 -30.50
N LYS A 36 -0.42 -12.05 -31.06
CA LYS A 36 -0.93 -13.13 -31.93
C LYS A 36 -0.36 -13.10 -33.35
N ILE A 37 -0.17 -11.92 -33.92
CA ILE A 37 0.19 -11.77 -35.34
C ILE A 37 1.71 -11.79 -35.54
N LEU A 38 2.48 -11.21 -34.62
CA LEU A 38 3.92 -11.10 -34.82
C LEU A 38 4.63 -12.44 -34.56
N PRO A 39 5.49 -12.92 -35.47
CA PRO A 39 6.26 -14.14 -35.26
C PRO A 39 7.22 -13.99 -34.08
N GLU A 40 7.57 -15.09 -33.43
CA GLU A 40 8.44 -15.05 -32.23
C GLU A 40 9.82 -14.44 -32.51
N ASN A 41 10.34 -14.63 -33.71
CA ASN A 41 11.64 -14.10 -34.15
C ASN A 41 11.61 -12.64 -34.63
N PHE A 42 10.47 -11.94 -34.50
CA PHE A 42 10.39 -10.54 -34.92
C PHE A 42 11.29 -9.67 -34.04
N ALA A 43 12.33 -9.09 -34.65
CA ALA A 43 13.21 -8.13 -34.00
C ALA A 43 12.35 -7.01 -33.38
N ASN A 44 12.48 -6.79 -32.08
CA ASN A 44 11.71 -5.82 -31.29
C ASN A 44 10.28 -6.20 -30.89
N LYS A 45 9.81 -7.46 -31.07
CA LYS A 45 8.49 -7.90 -30.58
C LYS A 45 8.27 -7.55 -29.11
N GLN A 46 9.27 -7.82 -28.27
CA GLN A 46 9.20 -7.54 -26.82
C GLN A 46 9.08 -6.04 -26.52
N ILE A 47 9.81 -5.19 -27.24
CA ILE A 47 9.77 -3.72 -27.06
C ILE A 47 8.39 -3.19 -27.46
N LEU A 48 7.85 -3.63 -28.59
CA LEU A 48 6.53 -3.21 -29.04
C LEU A 48 5.43 -3.63 -28.06
N MET A 49 5.50 -4.88 -27.57
CA MET A 49 4.58 -5.36 -26.53
C MET A 49 4.72 -4.56 -25.23
N ALA A 50 5.95 -4.21 -24.85
CA ALA A 50 6.21 -3.39 -23.67
C ALA A 50 5.60 -1.98 -23.79
N ILE A 51 5.72 -1.34 -24.96
CA ILE A 51 5.12 -0.03 -25.21
C ILE A 51 3.61 -0.10 -25.05
N TYR A 52 2.92 -1.03 -25.73
CA TYR A 52 1.46 -1.13 -25.60
C TYR A 52 0.99 -1.53 -24.19
N ALA A 53 1.75 -2.37 -23.48
CA ALA A 53 1.46 -2.70 -22.09
C ALA A 53 1.61 -1.47 -21.17
N ALA A 54 2.71 -0.71 -21.33
CA ALA A 54 2.96 0.51 -20.58
C ALA A 54 1.91 1.58 -20.85
N THR A 55 1.59 1.83 -22.13
CA THR A 55 0.55 2.78 -22.55
C THR A 55 -0.83 2.39 -22.03
N SER A 56 -1.18 1.11 -22.11
CA SER A 56 -2.47 0.61 -21.59
C SER A 56 -2.55 0.80 -20.06
N SER A 57 -1.49 0.45 -19.34
CA SER A 57 -1.41 0.64 -17.90
C SER A 57 -1.48 2.12 -17.50
N ALA A 58 -0.74 3.00 -18.18
CA ALA A 58 -0.72 4.43 -17.89
C ALA A 58 -2.10 5.07 -18.07
N PHE A 59 -2.77 4.80 -19.20
CA PHE A 59 -4.12 5.30 -19.44
C PHE A 59 -5.15 4.71 -18.48
N LEU A 60 -5.00 3.45 -18.07
CA LEU A 60 -5.85 2.85 -17.04
C LEU A 60 -5.66 3.54 -15.69
N SER A 61 -4.41 3.81 -15.29
CA SER A 61 -4.12 4.55 -14.06
C SER A 61 -4.70 5.96 -14.09
N ILE A 62 -4.61 6.65 -15.24
CA ILE A 62 -5.20 8.00 -15.41
C ILE A 62 -6.73 7.93 -15.30
N ALA A 63 -7.38 7.01 -16.02
CA ALA A 63 -8.83 6.84 -15.97
C ALA A 63 -9.32 6.61 -14.54
N LEU A 64 -8.66 5.69 -13.82
CA LEU A 64 -9.01 5.37 -12.44
C LEU A 64 -8.67 6.49 -11.47
N ALA A 65 -7.62 7.29 -11.72
CA ALA A 65 -7.30 8.45 -10.90
C ALA A 65 -8.32 9.59 -11.02
N ILE A 66 -9.04 9.66 -12.15
CA ILE A 66 -10.09 10.65 -12.39
C ILE A 66 -11.42 10.20 -11.79
N GLU A 67 -11.77 8.92 -11.95
CA GLU A 67 -13.08 8.39 -11.55
C GLU A 67 -13.18 7.99 -10.07
N LEU A 68 -12.06 7.58 -9.46
CA LEU A 68 -12.08 7.11 -8.07
C LEU A 68 -11.62 8.18 -7.10
N ASP A 69 -12.29 8.21 -5.94
CA ASP A 69 -11.86 9.03 -4.83
C ASP A 69 -10.40 8.73 -4.45
N ARG A 70 -9.68 9.78 -4.06
CA ARG A 70 -8.26 9.71 -3.67
C ARG A 70 -7.98 8.59 -2.66
N GLU A 71 -8.95 8.30 -1.80
CA GLU A 71 -8.85 7.31 -0.74
C GLU A 71 -8.78 5.85 -1.24
N PHE A 72 -9.13 5.58 -2.50
CA PHE A 72 -9.07 4.26 -3.13
C PHE A 72 -7.93 4.09 -4.13
N LEU A 73 -7.14 5.13 -4.39
CA LEU A 73 -6.05 5.07 -5.38
C LEU A 73 -4.99 4.03 -5.04
N SER A 74 -4.65 3.87 -3.75
CA SER A 74 -3.69 2.84 -3.31
C SER A 74 -4.14 1.43 -3.71
N VAL A 75 -5.43 1.15 -3.55
CA VAL A 75 -6.05 -0.14 -3.91
C VAL A 75 -5.97 -0.39 -5.40
N VAL A 76 -6.26 0.65 -6.20
CA VAL A 76 -6.15 0.59 -7.66
C VAL A 76 -4.73 0.27 -8.11
N PHE A 77 -3.74 1.01 -7.61
CA PHE A 77 -2.35 0.79 -8.01
C PHE A 77 -1.85 -0.59 -7.57
N ALA A 78 -2.23 -1.06 -6.39
CA ALA A 78 -1.94 -2.42 -5.94
C ALA A 78 -2.62 -3.49 -6.82
N ALA A 79 -3.87 -3.27 -7.23
CA ALA A 79 -4.59 -4.20 -8.11
C ALA A 79 -3.99 -4.24 -9.52
N GLN A 80 -3.59 -3.09 -10.06
CA GLN A 80 -2.86 -3.01 -11.33
C GLN A 80 -1.50 -3.71 -11.25
N THR A 81 -0.76 -3.50 -10.17
CA THR A 81 0.50 -4.19 -9.88
C THR A 81 0.31 -5.72 -9.90
N PHE A 82 -0.73 -6.20 -9.23
CA PHE A 82 -1.09 -7.63 -9.21
C PHE A 82 -1.50 -8.15 -10.59
N ALA A 83 -2.32 -7.40 -11.34
CA ALA A 83 -2.72 -7.76 -12.69
C ALA A 83 -1.52 -7.88 -13.65
N LEU A 84 -0.58 -6.93 -13.59
CA LEU A 84 0.66 -7.00 -14.38
C LEU A 84 1.51 -8.21 -14.00
N ALA A 85 1.58 -8.59 -12.73
CA ALA A 85 2.27 -9.80 -12.31
C ALA A 85 1.63 -11.08 -12.83
N ILE A 86 0.29 -11.16 -12.91
CA ILE A 86 -0.42 -12.28 -13.56
C ILE A 86 -0.05 -12.35 -15.05
N ILE A 87 -0.06 -11.21 -15.75
CA ILE A 87 0.27 -11.16 -17.18
C ILE A 87 1.75 -11.50 -17.41
N TYR A 88 2.65 -11.00 -16.56
CA TYR A 88 4.07 -11.33 -16.59
C TYR A 88 4.28 -12.84 -16.49
N LYS A 89 3.63 -13.51 -15.52
CA LYS A 89 3.73 -14.96 -15.35
C LYS A 89 3.28 -15.75 -16.57
N LYS A 90 2.33 -15.21 -17.35
CA LYS A 90 1.81 -15.86 -18.57
C LYS A 90 2.61 -15.55 -19.83
N THR A 91 3.24 -14.38 -19.91
CA THR A 91 3.85 -13.87 -21.16
C THR A 91 5.38 -13.79 -21.11
N THR A 92 6.01 -13.91 -19.92
CA THR A 92 7.46 -13.84 -19.69
C THR A 92 8.13 -12.53 -20.16
N ILE A 93 7.36 -11.46 -20.35
CA ILE A 93 7.89 -10.16 -20.80
C ILE A 93 8.50 -9.41 -19.63
N ASN A 94 9.83 -9.33 -19.58
CA ASN A 94 10.59 -8.73 -18.47
C ASN A 94 10.18 -7.29 -18.14
N VAL A 95 9.74 -6.49 -19.12
CA VAL A 95 9.34 -5.09 -18.88
C VAL A 95 8.14 -4.96 -17.92
N LEU A 96 7.22 -5.93 -17.92
CA LEU A 96 6.06 -5.90 -17.02
C LEU A 96 6.46 -5.97 -15.55
N ARG A 97 7.61 -6.59 -15.25
CA ARG A 97 8.15 -6.66 -13.89
C ARG A 97 8.58 -5.27 -13.41
N TYR A 98 9.27 -4.50 -14.25
CA TYR A 98 9.66 -3.13 -13.92
C TYR A 98 8.44 -2.21 -13.80
N LEU A 99 7.46 -2.35 -14.69
CA LEU A 99 6.19 -1.62 -14.59
C LEU A 99 5.46 -1.93 -13.28
N SER A 100 5.41 -3.21 -12.87
CA SER A 100 4.84 -3.61 -11.57
C SER A 100 5.57 -2.95 -10.40
N GLY A 101 6.91 -2.87 -10.46
CA GLY A 101 7.70 -2.17 -9.44
C GLY A 101 7.42 -0.66 -9.39
N ILE A 102 7.28 -0.01 -10.54
CA ILE A 102 6.94 1.43 -10.61
C ILE A 102 5.54 1.68 -10.02
N LEU A 103 4.54 0.87 -10.37
CA LEU A 103 3.19 1.02 -9.82
C LEU A 103 3.15 0.75 -8.31
N ALA A 104 3.89 -0.24 -7.82
CA ALA A 104 4.02 -0.50 -6.40
C ALA A 104 4.67 0.68 -5.66
N ALA A 105 5.71 1.29 -6.25
CA ALA A 105 6.34 2.49 -5.70
C ALA A 105 5.38 3.68 -5.67
N LEU A 106 4.59 3.91 -6.74
CA LEU A 106 3.57 4.94 -6.78
C LEU A 106 2.48 4.72 -5.73
N CYS A 107 2.03 3.48 -5.55
CA CYS A 107 1.11 3.11 -4.49
C CYS A 107 1.67 3.48 -3.10
N MET A 108 2.93 3.13 -2.82
CA MET A 108 3.57 3.49 -1.55
C MET A 108 3.73 5.00 -1.38
N LEU A 109 4.07 5.73 -2.45
CA LEU A 109 4.20 7.18 -2.44
C LEU A 109 2.87 7.87 -2.10
N ILE A 110 1.76 7.40 -2.66
CA ILE A 110 0.42 7.90 -2.36
C ILE A 110 0.04 7.66 -0.90
N LEU A 111 0.52 6.55 -0.31
CA LEU A 111 0.27 6.19 1.08
C LEU A 111 1.18 6.91 2.09
N ILE A 112 2.30 7.55 1.67
CA ILE A 112 3.23 8.26 2.56
C ILE A 112 2.50 9.22 3.52
N PRO A 113 1.60 10.11 3.05
CA PRO A 113 0.69 10.90 3.89
C PRO A 113 0.11 10.15 5.09
N GLN A 114 -0.61 9.07 4.80
CA GLN A 114 -1.35 8.28 5.77
C GLN A 114 -0.41 7.49 6.70
N ILE A 115 0.70 7.01 6.16
CA ILE A 115 1.75 6.32 6.91
C ILE A 115 2.38 7.27 7.93
N LEU A 116 2.71 8.50 7.53
CA LEU A 116 3.35 9.48 8.41
C LEU A 116 2.43 9.89 9.55
N GLU A 117 1.13 10.06 9.29
CA GLU A 117 0.14 10.35 10.35
C GLU A 117 0.07 9.22 11.37
N VAL A 118 0.03 7.96 10.93
CA VAL A 118 0.00 6.81 11.84
C VAL A 118 1.32 6.67 12.61
N VAL A 119 2.47 6.84 11.95
CA VAL A 119 3.78 6.79 12.63
C VAL A 119 3.90 7.91 13.66
N GLN A 120 3.42 9.11 13.34
CA GLN A 120 3.39 10.23 14.28
C GLN A 120 2.49 9.92 15.48
N ALA A 121 1.31 9.33 15.27
CA ALA A 121 0.41 8.91 16.34
C ALA A 121 1.05 7.85 17.25
N ILE A 122 1.75 6.87 16.67
CA ILE A 122 2.48 5.84 17.43
C ILE A 122 3.62 6.45 18.25
N ALA A 123 4.33 7.44 17.70
CA ALA A 123 5.49 8.07 18.34
C ALA A 123 5.09 9.14 19.38
N SER A 124 3.96 9.81 19.19
CA SER A 124 3.57 10.97 19.98
C SER A 124 2.38 10.63 20.87
N LYS A 125 2.62 10.37 22.17
CA LYS A 125 1.53 10.24 23.17
C LYS A 125 0.82 11.58 23.47
N LYS A 126 1.35 12.71 23.02
CA LYS A 126 0.73 14.03 23.20
C LYS A 126 -0.25 14.29 22.08
N GLU A 127 -1.42 14.84 22.41
CA GLU A 127 -2.38 15.48 21.50
C GLU A 127 -1.67 16.56 20.70
N THR A 128 -0.99 16.15 19.64
CA THR A 128 -0.26 17.04 18.76
C THR A 128 -1.11 17.12 17.52
N TYR A 129 -1.95 18.15 17.45
CA TYR A 129 -2.66 18.50 16.23
C TYR A 129 -1.60 18.72 15.13
N SER A 130 -1.42 17.71 14.28
CA SER A 130 -0.45 17.81 13.20
C SER A 130 -0.91 18.88 12.24
N PHE A 131 0.00 19.78 11.83
CA PHE A 131 -0.26 20.84 10.84
C PHE A 131 -0.92 20.30 9.54
N TRP A 132 -0.69 19.02 9.24
CA TRP A 132 -1.19 18.32 8.07
C TRP A 132 -2.66 17.84 8.17
N TYR A 133 -3.30 18.00 9.34
CA TYR A 133 -4.63 17.42 9.62
C TYR A 133 -5.80 18.06 8.86
N HIS A 134 -5.68 19.30 8.36
CA HIS A 134 -6.82 20.08 7.86
C HIS A 134 -7.34 19.72 6.45
N GLY A 135 -6.87 18.63 5.82
CA GLY A 135 -7.44 18.23 4.53
C GLY A 135 -7.04 16.88 3.97
N TRP A 136 -6.35 16.04 4.74
CA TRP A 136 -5.83 14.77 4.24
C TRP A 136 -6.70 13.61 4.70
N ALA A 137 -6.87 12.61 3.81
CA ALA A 137 -7.87 11.57 3.95
C ALA A 137 -7.51 10.62 5.10
N ILE A 138 -8.22 10.80 6.22
CA ILE A 138 -8.26 9.85 7.34
C ILE A 138 -8.54 8.45 6.79
N ILE A 139 -7.81 7.45 7.28
CA ILE A 139 -8.02 6.05 6.92
C ILE A 139 -9.39 5.59 7.45
N LYS A 140 -10.45 5.79 6.65
CA LYS A 140 -11.82 5.41 7.02
C LYS A 140 -12.02 3.90 7.00
N TRP A 141 -11.29 3.20 6.14
CA TRP A 141 -11.46 1.77 5.88
C TRP A 141 -10.09 1.09 5.86
N PRO A 142 -9.41 0.93 7.01
CA PRO A 142 -8.03 0.42 7.06
C PRO A 142 -7.87 -0.95 6.39
N LEU A 143 -8.89 -1.81 6.53
CA LEU A 143 -8.89 -3.13 5.92
C LEU A 143 -8.88 -3.06 4.38
N PHE A 144 -9.59 -2.10 3.80
CA PHE A 144 -9.65 -1.91 2.35
C PHE A 144 -8.46 -1.09 1.84
N GLN A 145 -8.09 0.00 2.53
CA GLN A 145 -7.08 0.96 2.07
C GLN A 145 -5.64 0.51 2.33
N LEU A 146 -5.41 -0.38 3.30
CA LEU A 146 -4.09 -0.90 3.65
C LEU A 146 -4.03 -2.43 3.53
N GLY A 147 -5.04 -3.13 4.05
CA GLY A 147 -5.09 -4.59 4.04
C GLY A 147 -5.15 -5.20 2.64
N LEU A 148 -6.06 -4.70 1.79
CA LEU A 148 -6.18 -5.20 0.42
C LEU A 148 -4.91 -4.92 -0.43
N PRO A 149 -4.32 -3.72 -0.43
CA PRO A 149 -3.02 -3.49 -1.06
C PRO A 149 -1.91 -4.42 -0.55
N ALA A 150 -1.84 -4.66 0.76
CA ALA A 150 -0.86 -5.56 1.33
C ALA A 150 -1.02 -7.00 0.82
N LEU A 151 -2.25 -7.51 0.77
CA LEU A 151 -2.54 -8.83 0.21
C LEU A 151 -2.15 -8.90 -1.27
N LEU A 152 -2.50 -7.88 -2.05
CA LEU A 152 -2.16 -7.79 -3.47
C LEU A 152 -0.64 -7.76 -3.67
N PHE A 153 0.12 -7.06 -2.83
CA PHE A 153 1.59 -7.08 -2.86
C PHE A 153 2.19 -8.43 -2.46
N ILE A 154 1.61 -9.16 -1.48
CA ILE A 154 2.02 -10.53 -1.16
C ILE A 154 1.84 -11.44 -2.37
N PHE A 155 0.67 -11.40 -3.01
CA PHE A 155 0.40 -12.21 -4.19
C PHE A 155 1.25 -11.79 -5.39
N THR A 156 1.50 -10.49 -5.56
CA THR A 156 2.40 -9.97 -6.61
C THR A 156 3.81 -10.51 -6.39
N SER A 157 4.35 -10.43 -5.18
CA SER A 157 5.68 -10.98 -4.85
C SER A 157 5.74 -12.49 -5.09
N TYR A 158 4.66 -13.21 -4.79
CA TYR A 158 4.56 -14.64 -5.09
C TYR A 158 4.58 -14.93 -6.61
N LEU A 159 3.91 -14.12 -7.43
CA LEU A 159 3.83 -14.29 -8.88
C LEU A 159 5.09 -13.85 -9.62
N LEU A 160 5.78 -12.80 -9.15
CA LEU A 160 7.00 -12.25 -9.77
C LEU A 160 8.27 -13.04 -9.41
N ARG A 161 8.16 -14.04 -8.54
CA ARG A 161 9.29 -14.83 -8.04
C ARG A 161 9.99 -15.58 -9.18
N HIS A 162 11.11 -15.04 -9.65
CA HIS A 162 12.02 -15.71 -10.58
C HIS A 162 13.20 -16.33 -9.82
N LYS A 163 13.87 -17.33 -10.43
CA LYS A 163 14.94 -18.13 -9.82
C LYS A 163 16.12 -17.34 -9.24
N GLU A 164 16.40 -16.10 -9.67
CA GLU A 164 17.67 -15.43 -9.36
C GLU A 164 17.57 -13.99 -8.84
N ASP A 165 16.42 -13.32 -8.95
CA ASP A 165 16.41 -11.86 -8.77
C ASP A 165 15.42 -11.43 -7.68
N GLN A 166 15.94 -11.06 -6.51
CA GLN A 166 15.18 -11.04 -5.25
C GLN A 166 14.75 -9.64 -4.77
N LYS A 167 15.25 -8.54 -5.37
CA LYS A 167 15.11 -7.20 -4.77
C LYS A 167 13.67 -6.68 -4.78
N LEU A 168 12.99 -6.76 -5.93
CA LEU A 168 11.61 -6.31 -6.05
C LEU A 168 10.68 -7.15 -5.16
N ASP A 169 10.83 -8.47 -5.19
CA ASP A 169 10.02 -9.39 -4.39
C ASP A 169 10.19 -9.13 -2.89
N LYS A 170 11.43 -8.89 -2.43
CA LYS A 170 11.74 -8.48 -1.05
C LYS A 170 11.13 -7.13 -0.70
N CYS A 171 11.17 -6.16 -1.61
CA CYS A 171 10.56 -4.85 -1.42
C CYS A 171 9.04 -4.97 -1.25
N LEU A 172 8.38 -5.75 -2.11
CA LEU A 172 6.94 -6.03 -2.03
C LEU A 172 6.56 -6.78 -0.76
N GLU A 173 7.32 -7.81 -0.36
CA GLU A 173 7.12 -8.53 0.91
C GLU A 173 7.23 -7.57 2.10
N THR A 174 8.26 -6.72 2.12
CA THR A 174 8.49 -5.73 3.19
C THR A 174 7.37 -4.70 3.25
N ALA A 175 6.98 -4.13 2.09
CA ALA A 175 5.88 -3.19 1.99
C ALA A 175 4.56 -3.81 2.47
N SER A 176 4.31 -5.07 2.13
CA SER A 176 3.10 -5.79 2.58
C SER A 176 3.05 -5.93 4.10
N ILE A 177 4.15 -6.36 4.71
CA ILE A 177 4.23 -6.52 6.18
C ILE A 177 4.07 -5.17 6.86
N PHE A 178 4.69 -4.13 6.31
CA PHE A 178 4.56 -2.77 6.82
C PHE A 178 3.10 -2.28 6.76
N LEU A 179 2.41 -2.44 5.63
CA LEU A 179 1.01 -2.07 5.49
C LEU A 179 0.09 -2.89 6.40
N LEU A 180 0.33 -4.19 6.57
CA LEU A 180 -0.42 -5.02 7.53
C LEU A 180 -0.19 -4.58 8.98
N SER A 181 1.03 -4.14 9.31
CA SER A 181 1.38 -3.64 10.63
C SER A 181 0.60 -2.36 10.96
N ILE A 182 0.56 -1.41 10.02
CA ILE A 182 -0.22 -0.17 10.13
C ILE A 182 -1.72 -0.48 10.19
N MET A 183 -2.21 -1.39 9.34
CA MET A 183 -3.60 -1.83 9.38
C MET A 183 -3.97 -2.41 10.76
N GLY A 184 -3.12 -3.27 11.32
CA GLY A 184 -3.32 -3.86 12.65
C GLY A 184 -3.41 -2.80 13.75
N TYR A 185 -2.52 -1.80 13.72
CA TYR A 185 -2.60 -0.64 14.59
C TYR A 185 -3.95 0.07 14.47
N CYS A 186 -4.39 0.42 13.26
CA CYS A 186 -5.66 1.10 13.04
C CYS A 186 -6.87 0.27 13.51
N LEU A 187 -6.82 -1.07 13.35
CA LEU A 187 -7.91 -1.97 13.75
C LEU A 187 -8.02 -2.12 15.27
N ILE A 188 -6.91 -2.10 16.01
CA ILE A 188 -6.94 -2.15 17.48
C ILE A 188 -7.43 -0.82 18.04
N HIS A 189 -6.99 0.30 17.46
CA HIS A 189 -7.26 1.62 18.00
C HIS A 189 -8.71 2.09 17.74
N ARG A 190 -9.29 1.78 16.57
CA ARG A 190 -10.64 2.21 16.18
C ARG A 190 -11.78 1.83 17.15
N PRO A 191 -11.92 0.57 17.61
CA PRO A 191 -13.02 0.21 18.51
C PRO A 191 -12.89 0.81 19.92
N LEU A 192 -11.69 1.21 20.33
CA LEU A 192 -11.41 1.72 21.67
C LEU A 192 -11.73 3.22 21.80
N GLN A 193 -11.84 3.94 20.68
CA GLN A 193 -12.18 5.37 20.65
C GLN A 193 -13.59 5.60 20.09
N LEU A 194 -14.61 5.32 20.91
CA LEU A 194 -16.02 5.46 20.50
C LEU A 194 -16.48 6.93 20.25
N HIS A 195 -15.78 7.94 20.75
CA HIS A 195 -16.28 9.34 20.79
C HIS A 195 -15.26 10.45 20.45
N GLY A 196 -14.19 10.17 19.68
CA GLY A 196 -13.18 11.19 19.32
C GLY A 196 -12.49 10.95 17.98
N SER A 197 -11.69 11.92 17.52
CA SER A 197 -10.83 11.76 16.34
C SER A 197 -9.85 10.60 16.58
N VAL A 198 -10.06 9.49 15.86
CA VAL A 198 -9.46 8.15 16.04
C VAL A 198 -7.93 8.13 16.10
N LEU A 199 -7.21 9.23 15.85
CA LEU A 199 -5.75 9.26 15.80
C LEU A 199 -5.09 10.04 16.94
N PHE A 200 -5.86 10.79 17.74
CA PHE A 200 -5.30 11.77 18.69
C PHE A 200 -5.78 11.65 20.12
N ALA A 201 -6.76 10.78 20.43
CA ALA A 201 -7.14 10.61 21.81
C ALA A 201 -5.97 10.00 22.60
N LYS A 202 -5.75 10.51 23.82
CA LYS A 202 -4.70 10.03 24.72
C LYS A 202 -4.81 8.50 24.87
N GLU A 203 -3.79 7.80 24.40
CA GLU A 203 -3.71 6.35 24.48
C GLU A 203 -3.77 5.92 25.95
N THR A 204 -4.71 5.04 26.30
CA THR A 204 -4.76 4.44 27.64
C THR A 204 -3.61 3.45 27.81
N PHE A 205 -3.14 3.22 29.05
CA PHE A 205 -2.07 2.22 29.31
C PHE A 205 -2.43 0.83 28.74
N PHE A 206 -3.71 0.47 28.78
CA PHE A 206 -4.23 -0.77 28.22
C PHE A 206 -4.14 -0.81 26.69
N GLU A 207 -4.52 0.26 25.99
CA GLU A 207 -4.32 0.41 24.53
C GLU A 207 -2.85 0.27 24.16
N GLY A 208 -1.97 0.97 24.88
CA GLY A 208 -0.51 0.88 24.75
C GLY A 208 -0.02 -0.56 24.77
N SER A 209 -0.41 -1.28 25.83
CA SER A 209 -0.06 -2.68 26.05
C SER A 209 -0.57 -3.60 24.94
N LEU A 210 -1.83 -3.42 24.49
CA LEU A 210 -2.41 -4.22 23.40
C LEU A 210 -1.66 -4.03 22.09
N ILE A 211 -1.34 -2.78 21.73
CA ILE A 211 -0.64 -2.45 20.49
C ILE A 211 0.80 -2.99 20.53
N THR A 212 1.50 -2.89 21.66
CA THR A 212 2.86 -3.43 21.83
C THR A 212 2.86 -4.96 21.70
N ASN A 213 1.92 -5.64 22.37
CA ASN A 213 1.76 -7.09 22.26
C ASN A 213 1.40 -7.53 20.83
N PHE A 214 0.56 -6.77 20.13
CA PHE A 214 0.24 -7.02 18.73
C PHE A 214 1.50 -6.96 17.85
N PHE A 215 2.28 -5.88 17.91
CA PHE A 215 3.52 -5.77 17.12
C PHE A 215 4.53 -6.86 17.45
N PHE A 216 4.66 -7.23 18.73
CA PHE A 216 5.55 -8.30 19.15
C PHE A 216 5.10 -9.66 18.58
N LEU A 217 3.84 -10.04 18.80
CA LEU A 217 3.30 -11.31 18.31
C LEU A 217 3.32 -11.37 16.78
N PHE A 218 2.90 -10.31 16.11
CA PHE A 218 2.95 -10.23 14.65
C PHE A 218 4.38 -10.32 14.12
N GLY A 219 5.33 -9.63 14.77
CA GLY A 219 6.76 -9.71 14.48
C GLY A 219 7.33 -11.12 14.62
N VAL A 220 7.00 -11.82 15.71
CA VAL A 220 7.40 -13.22 15.95
C VAL A 220 6.81 -14.16 14.91
N VAL A 221 5.53 -14.00 14.57
CA VAL A 221 4.86 -14.80 13.52
C VAL A 221 5.52 -14.55 12.16
N CYS A 222 5.79 -13.29 11.79
CA CYS A 222 6.52 -12.95 10.57
C CYS A 222 7.93 -13.54 10.56
N PHE A 223 8.67 -13.45 11.67
CA PHE A 223 10.00 -14.05 11.79
C PHE A 223 9.95 -15.57 11.60
N TRP A 224 9.03 -16.26 12.28
CA TRP A 224 8.87 -17.70 12.18
C TRP A 224 8.49 -18.15 10.75
N ILE A 225 7.49 -17.51 10.14
CA ILE A 225 7.08 -17.77 8.74
C ILE A 225 8.24 -17.49 7.77
N GLY A 226 8.96 -16.39 8.00
CA GLY A 226 10.11 -15.98 7.21
C GLY A 226 11.23 -17.02 7.25
N ARG A 227 11.57 -17.52 8.44
CA ARG A 227 12.59 -18.58 8.62
C ARG A 227 12.14 -19.91 8.00
N LYS A 228 10.90 -20.34 8.26
CA LYS A 228 10.34 -21.60 7.72
C LYS A 228 10.37 -21.62 6.18
N ASN A 229 10.03 -20.51 5.55
CA ASN A 229 9.96 -20.40 4.08
C ASN A 229 11.25 -19.89 3.43
N LYS A 230 12.35 -19.71 4.18
CA LYS A 230 13.62 -19.12 3.74
C LYS A 230 13.44 -17.73 3.07
N ARG A 231 12.51 -16.93 3.57
CA ARG A 231 12.20 -15.56 3.11
C ARG A 231 12.90 -14.54 3.98
N SER A 232 14.03 -14.02 3.51
CA SER A 232 14.87 -13.10 4.29
C SER A 232 14.16 -11.77 4.59
N ALA A 233 13.38 -11.22 3.65
CA ALA A 233 12.66 -9.96 3.87
C ALA A 233 11.60 -10.11 4.96
N VAL A 234 10.74 -11.12 4.86
CA VAL A 234 9.74 -11.43 5.90
C VAL A 234 10.40 -11.64 7.27
N SER A 235 11.51 -12.38 7.32
CA SER A 235 12.26 -12.62 8.55
C SER A 235 12.82 -11.32 9.14
N LEU A 236 13.41 -10.46 8.31
CA LEU A 236 14.01 -9.20 8.75
C LEU A 236 12.95 -8.20 9.22
N SER A 237 11.81 -8.10 8.51
CA SER A 237 10.65 -7.32 8.96
C SER A 237 10.12 -7.83 10.30
N GLY A 238 10.08 -9.15 10.51
CA GLY A 238 9.68 -9.72 11.80
C GLY A 238 10.60 -9.35 12.96
N ILE A 239 11.93 -9.37 12.74
CA ILE A 239 12.92 -8.90 13.71
C ILE A 239 12.71 -7.41 14.00
N PHE A 240 12.54 -6.59 12.96
CA PHE A 240 12.32 -5.15 13.11
C PHE A 240 11.07 -4.85 13.93
N LEU A 241 9.94 -5.49 13.64
CA LEU A 241 8.68 -5.31 14.38
C LEU A 241 8.79 -5.77 15.83
N SER A 242 9.45 -6.90 16.08
CA SER A 242 9.65 -7.41 17.45
C SER A 242 10.58 -6.48 18.25
N GLY A 243 11.67 -6.02 17.64
CA GLY A 243 12.58 -5.06 18.24
C GLY A 243 11.91 -3.70 18.52
N PHE A 244 11.10 -3.22 17.58
CA PHE A 244 10.29 -2.02 17.76
C PHE A 244 9.34 -2.15 18.95
N ALA A 245 8.66 -3.29 19.10
CA ALA A 245 7.79 -3.55 20.25
C ALA A 245 8.55 -3.56 21.58
N VAL A 246 9.74 -4.16 21.64
CA VAL A 246 10.60 -4.14 22.85
C VAL A 246 11.06 -2.72 23.18
N VAL A 247 11.50 -1.95 22.19
CA VAL A 247 11.88 -0.53 22.41
C VAL A 247 10.69 0.27 22.92
N ARG A 248 9.50 0.06 22.34
CA ARG A 248 8.27 0.72 22.77
C ARG A 248 7.93 0.38 24.22
N LEU A 249 8.00 -0.89 24.61
CA LEU A 249 7.79 -1.37 25.98
C LEU A 249 8.77 -0.69 26.96
N CYS A 250 10.07 -0.75 26.66
CA CYS A 250 11.08 -0.15 27.53
C CYS A 250 10.94 1.36 27.63
N TYR A 251 10.64 2.04 26.53
CA TYR A 251 10.57 3.50 26.51
C TYR A 251 9.26 4.04 27.12
N TYR A 252 8.10 3.57 26.66
CA TYR A 252 6.83 4.12 27.12
C TYR A 252 6.38 3.52 28.45
N ASP A 253 6.44 2.19 28.59
CA ASP A 253 5.83 1.53 29.74
C ASP A 253 6.76 1.53 30.97
N ILE A 254 8.08 1.46 30.76
CA ILE A 254 9.05 1.43 31.88
C ILE A 254 9.60 2.82 32.23
N LEU A 255 9.89 3.70 31.26
CA LEU A 255 10.53 5.01 31.54
C LEU A 255 9.52 6.14 31.71
N ILE A 256 8.49 6.24 30.84
CA ILE A 256 7.55 7.38 30.85
C ILE A 256 6.39 7.17 31.81
N GLU A 257 5.73 6.00 31.75
CA GLU A 257 4.51 5.72 32.52
C GLU A 257 4.77 4.88 33.76
N ASN A 258 6.00 4.93 34.29
CA ASN A 258 6.35 4.16 35.45
C ASN A 258 5.47 4.55 36.65
N PRO A 259 4.64 3.63 37.19
CA PRO A 259 3.78 3.94 38.32
C PRO A 259 4.59 4.33 39.55
N PHE A 260 5.80 3.79 39.71
CA PHE A 260 6.66 4.12 40.85
C PHE A 260 7.11 5.59 40.86
N TRP A 261 7.11 6.28 39.71
CA TRP A 261 7.56 7.67 39.61
C TRP A 261 6.40 8.66 39.49
N THR A 262 5.26 8.22 38.96
CA THR A 262 4.12 9.08 38.68
C THR A 262 3.15 9.25 39.86
N HIS A 263 3.31 8.49 40.95
CA HIS A 263 2.51 8.65 42.19
C HIS A 263 3.00 9.77 43.13
N VAL A 264 4.00 10.57 42.75
CA VAL A 264 4.61 11.61 43.63
C VAL A 264 4.28 13.05 43.18
N ALA A 265 3.31 13.25 42.28
CA ALA A 265 2.89 14.58 41.83
C ALA A 265 1.37 14.76 41.90
#